data_AF-A0A3D1KGL7-F1
#
_entry.id   AF-A0A3D1KGL7-F1
#
_cell.length_a   1.000
_cell.length_b   1.000
_cell.length_c   1.000
_cell.angle_alpha   90.00
_cell.angle_beta   90.00
_cell.angle_gamma   90.00
#
_symmetry.space_group_name_H-M   'P 1'
#
loop_
_entity.id
_entity.type
_entity.pdbx_description
1 polymer ?
#
loop_
_entity_poly.entity_id
_entity_poly.type
_entity_poly.pdbx_seq_one_letter_code
_entity_poly.pdbx_strand_id
1 'polypeptide(L)'
;KKAGLLKDLSDAYMKVGKYDEAAGAYQKYIDKVNPESIVERYNKGKIYYTALSDTTLTADQKKHFIEAGDALFKEVAAKDGSYLGPFWSARINSMLDPESPNDISMQQYTESLKRLEGKDESYNSKRVECLRYMTFYYFKKDDYTNSLAYAEKVLALSPNDGLASQIKNVLSKLKK
;
A
#
# COMPACT_ATOMS: atom_id res chain seq x y z
N LYS A 1 -24.12 15.55 15.18
CA LYS A 1 -24.07 14.66 16.37
C LYS A 1 -24.08 13.17 16.04
N LYS A 2 -25.09 12.62 15.33
CA LYS A 2 -25.17 11.17 15.07
C LYS A 2 -24.10 10.56 14.14
N ALA A 3 -23.52 11.34 13.21
CA ALA A 3 -22.47 10.83 12.31
C ALA A 3 -21.12 10.64 13.03
N GLY A 4 -20.70 11.60 13.87
CA GLY A 4 -19.47 11.48 14.67
C GLY A 4 -19.46 10.23 15.55
N LEU A 5 -20.59 9.89 16.18
CA LEU A 5 -20.74 8.67 16.99
C LEU A 5 -20.47 7.37 16.21
N LEU A 6 -20.74 7.33 14.90
CA LEU A 6 -20.45 6.16 14.07
C LEU A 6 -18.95 6.00 13.81
N LYS A 7 -18.22 7.11 13.72
CA LYS A 7 -16.76 7.11 13.62
C LYS A 7 -16.13 6.70 14.96
N ASP A 8 -16.62 7.26 16.07
CA ASP A 8 -16.17 6.87 17.41
C ASP A 8 -16.42 5.38 17.69
N LEU A 9 -17.56 4.85 17.23
CA LEU A 9 -17.88 3.43 17.32
C LEU A 9 -16.94 2.57 16.47
N SER A 10 -16.63 3.00 15.24
CA SER A 10 -15.64 2.34 14.41
C SER A 10 -14.28 2.28 15.12
N ASP A 11 -13.82 3.39 15.68
CA ASP A 11 -12.54 3.46 16.40
C ASP A 11 -12.53 2.57 17.65
N ALA A 12 -13.65 2.50 18.38
CA ALA A 12 -13.80 1.60 19.52
C ALA A 12 -13.70 0.12 19.10
N TYR A 13 -14.31 -0.26 17.98
CA TYR A 13 -14.20 -1.62 17.44
C TYR A 13 -12.77 -1.96 17.00
N MET A 14 -12.05 -1.04 16.33
CA MET A 14 -10.65 -1.27 15.96
C MET A 14 -9.76 -1.53 17.19
N LYS A 15 -9.97 -0.79 18.29
CA LYS A 15 -9.19 -0.95 19.53
C LYS A 15 -9.35 -2.32 20.18
N VAL A 16 -10.41 -3.05 19.88
CA VAL A 16 -10.70 -4.38 20.45
C VAL A 16 -10.61 -5.49 19.40
N GLY A 17 -9.95 -5.25 18.26
CA GLY A 17 -9.72 -6.25 17.21
C GLY A 17 -10.94 -6.60 16.35
N LYS A 18 -12.02 -5.81 16.44
CA LYS A 18 -13.29 -6.04 15.74
C LYS A 18 -13.34 -5.29 14.40
N TYR A 19 -12.44 -5.63 13.49
CA TYR A 19 -12.19 -4.82 12.28
C TYR A 19 -13.35 -4.82 11.28
N ASP A 20 -14.10 -5.92 11.15
CA ASP A 20 -15.28 -5.97 10.28
C ASP A 20 -16.42 -5.10 10.86
N GLU A 21 -16.64 -5.14 12.18
CA GLU A 21 -17.60 -4.26 12.83
C GLU A 21 -17.17 -2.79 12.74
N ALA A 22 -15.85 -2.51 12.82
CA ALA A 22 -15.31 -1.18 12.60
C ALA A 22 -15.62 -0.68 11.19
N ALA A 23 -15.30 -1.47 10.16
CA ALA A 23 -15.58 -1.13 8.76
C ALA A 23 -17.10 -0.98 8.51
N GLY A 24 -17.94 -1.78 9.15
CA GLY A 24 -19.39 -1.65 9.09
C GLY A 24 -19.93 -0.37 9.74
N ALA A 25 -19.41 0.00 10.91
CA ALA A 25 -19.74 1.28 11.56
C ALA A 25 -19.27 2.47 10.71
N TYR A 26 -18.08 2.38 10.12
CA TYR A 26 -17.53 3.40 9.24
C TYR A 26 -18.34 3.53 7.94
N GLN A 27 -18.84 2.43 7.37
CA GLN A 27 -19.73 2.49 6.21
C GLN A 27 -21.00 3.29 6.52
N LYS A 28 -21.63 3.03 7.67
CA LYS A 28 -22.81 3.81 8.11
C LYS A 28 -22.49 5.30 8.28
N TYR A 29 -21.26 5.64 8.68
CA TYR A 29 -20.80 7.02 8.71
C TYR A 29 -20.72 7.60 7.30
N ILE A 30 -20.09 6.90 6.34
CA ILE A 30 -20.01 7.31 4.92
C ILE A 30 -21.40 7.57 4.35
N ASP A 31 -22.32 6.62 4.50
CA ASP A 31 -23.69 6.70 3.98
C ASP A 31 -24.44 7.94 4.49
N LYS A 32 -24.08 8.40 5.69
CA LYS A 32 -24.72 9.52 6.37
C LYS A 32 -24.11 10.87 6.03
N VAL A 33 -22.80 10.92 5.76
CA VAL A 33 -22.10 12.17 5.48
C VAL A 33 -22.00 12.44 3.98
N ASN A 34 -21.58 11.45 3.21
CA ASN A 34 -21.46 11.50 1.75
C ASN A 34 -21.12 10.10 1.18
N PRO A 35 -22.10 9.37 0.62
CA PRO A 35 -21.88 8.06 -0.01
C PRO A 35 -20.85 8.05 -1.15
N GLU A 36 -20.64 9.18 -1.82
CA GLU A 36 -19.69 9.33 -2.94
C GLU A 36 -18.31 9.83 -2.48
N SER A 37 -18.08 9.96 -1.17
CA SER A 37 -16.79 10.44 -0.67
C SER A 37 -15.66 9.44 -0.92
N ILE A 38 -14.79 9.78 -1.88
CA ILE A 38 -13.58 9.01 -2.20
C ILE A 38 -12.63 9.00 -0.99
N VAL A 39 -12.51 10.13 -0.29
CA VAL A 39 -11.66 10.25 0.92
C VAL A 39 -12.11 9.28 1.99
N GLU A 40 -13.42 9.13 2.21
CA GLU A 40 -13.91 8.24 3.26
C GLU A 40 -13.89 6.76 2.83
N ARG A 41 -14.05 6.46 1.53
CA ARG A 41 -13.78 5.11 0.99
C ARG A 41 -12.32 4.72 1.19
N TYR A 42 -11.40 5.64 0.89
CA TYR A 42 -9.98 5.48 1.17
C TYR A 42 -9.70 5.21 2.66
N ASN A 43 -10.30 6.01 3.55
CA ASN A 43 -10.14 5.81 5.00
C ASN A 43 -10.70 4.47 5.48
N LYS A 44 -11.82 4.01 4.93
CA LYS A 44 -12.37 2.68 5.21
C LYS A 44 -11.41 1.58 4.76
N GLY A 45 -10.78 1.70 3.59
CA GLY A 45 -9.75 0.75 3.14
C GLY A 45 -8.58 0.64 4.11
N LYS A 46 -8.19 1.74 4.75
CA LYS A 46 -7.14 1.74 5.78
C LYS A 46 -7.52 1.01 7.06
N ILE A 47 -8.81 0.83 7.37
CA ILE A 47 -9.24 0.00 8.52
C ILE A 47 -8.78 -1.44 8.30
N TYR A 48 -9.04 -1.98 7.11
CA TYR A 48 -8.60 -3.33 6.75
C TYR A 48 -7.08 -3.46 6.68
N TYR A 49 -6.38 -2.45 6.15
CA TYR A 49 -4.92 -2.44 6.22
C TYR A 49 -4.39 -2.44 7.66
N THR A 50 -5.03 -1.69 8.57
CA THR A 50 -4.66 -1.62 9.99
C THR A 50 -4.85 -2.97 10.67
N ALA A 51 -5.91 -3.72 10.31
CA ALA A 51 -6.15 -5.06 10.81
C ALA A 51 -4.96 -5.99 10.58
N LEU A 52 -4.19 -5.82 9.50
CA LEU A 52 -3.06 -6.68 9.15
C LEU A 52 -1.85 -6.55 10.09
N SER A 53 -1.86 -5.56 10.99
CA SER A 53 -0.88 -5.47 12.09
C SER A 53 -1.22 -6.40 13.26
N ASP A 54 -2.44 -6.94 13.30
CA ASP A 54 -2.89 -7.86 14.33
C ASP A 54 -2.28 -9.26 14.07
N THR A 55 -1.38 -9.65 14.96
CA THR A 55 -0.63 -10.90 14.86
C THR A 55 -1.47 -12.12 15.22
N THR A 56 -2.68 -11.92 15.75
CA THR A 56 -3.59 -13.02 16.13
C THR A 56 -4.46 -13.51 14.99
N LEU A 57 -4.49 -12.79 13.86
CA LEU A 57 -5.29 -13.16 12.70
C LEU A 57 -4.81 -14.46 12.05
N THR A 58 -5.77 -15.31 11.69
CA THR A 58 -5.51 -16.47 10.83
C THR A 58 -5.14 -16.05 9.41
N ALA A 59 -4.59 -16.97 8.63
CA ALA A 59 -4.29 -16.73 7.22
C ALA A 59 -5.53 -16.31 6.42
N ASP A 60 -6.68 -16.96 6.67
CA ASP A 60 -7.94 -16.63 6.00
C ASP A 60 -8.46 -15.24 6.37
N GLN A 61 -8.33 -14.84 7.64
CA GLN A 61 -8.70 -13.48 8.07
C GLN A 61 -7.80 -12.42 7.44
N LYS A 62 -6.49 -12.68 7.36
CA LYS A 62 -5.56 -11.77 6.66
C LYS A 62 -5.94 -11.64 5.18
N LYS A 63 -6.21 -12.76 4.52
CA LYS A 63 -6.64 -12.77 3.11
C LYS A 63 -7.94 -11.98 2.91
N HIS A 64 -8.95 -12.20 3.75
CA HIS A 64 -10.20 -11.44 3.73
C HIS A 64 -9.96 -9.93 3.84
N PHE A 65 -9.16 -9.48 4.81
CA PHE A 65 -8.88 -8.04 4.96
C PHE A 65 -8.05 -7.47 3.80
N ILE A 66 -7.13 -8.24 3.23
CA ILE A 66 -6.40 -7.83 2.03
C ILE A 66 -7.37 -7.61 0.87
N GLU A 67 -8.24 -8.59 0.58
CA GLU A 67 -9.21 -8.52 -0.52
C GLU A 67 -10.22 -7.37 -0.32
N ALA A 68 -10.75 -7.22 0.90
CA ALA A 68 -11.72 -6.18 1.23
C ALA A 68 -11.12 -4.76 1.14
N GLY A 69 -9.88 -4.57 1.63
CA GLY A 69 -9.20 -3.28 1.53
C GLY A 69 -8.75 -2.96 0.11
N ASP A 70 -8.23 -3.94 -0.63
CA ASP A 70 -7.81 -3.78 -2.02
C ASP A 70 -8.98 -3.35 -2.92
N ALA A 71 -10.16 -3.96 -2.75
CA ALA A 71 -11.36 -3.57 -3.48
C ALA A 71 -11.67 -2.07 -3.30
N LEU A 72 -11.60 -1.56 -2.07
CA LEU A 72 -11.81 -0.13 -1.78
C LEU A 72 -10.74 0.76 -2.43
N PHE A 73 -9.47 0.34 -2.40
CA PHE A 73 -8.40 1.12 -3.04
C PHE A 73 -8.50 1.12 -4.56
N LYS A 74 -8.98 0.03 -5.17
CA LYS A 74 -9.30 -0.04 -6.60
C LYS A 74 -10.47 0.89 -6.97
N GLU A 75 -11.51 0.96 -6.13
CA GLU A 75 -12.58 1.95 -6.31
C GLU A 75 -12.05 3.39 -6.26
N VAL A 76 -11.17 3.70 -5.30
CA VAL A 76 -10.50 5.01 -5.22
C VAL A 76 -9.69 5.26 -6.49
N ALA A 77 -8.89 4.30 -6.95
CA ALA A 77 -8.07 4.44 -8.16
C ALA A 77 -8.88 4.69 -9.44
N ALA A 78 -10.11 4.16 -9.51
CA ALA A 78 -11.02 4.31 -10.64
C ALA A 78 -11.75 5.67 -10.63
N LYS A 79 -12.03 6.23 -9.44
CA LYS A 79 -12.76 7.49 -9.28
C LYS A 79 -11.84 8.71 -9.11
N ASP A 80 -10.60 8.50 -8.72
CA ASP A 80 -9.62 9.55 -8.45
C ASP A 80 -8.31 9.30 -9.22
N GLY A 81 -7.83 10.36 -9.88
CA GLY A 81 -6.60 10.35 -10.65
C GLY A 81 -5.33 10.48 -9.81
N SER A 82 -5.44 10.57 -8.48
CA SER A 82 -4.27 10.61 -7.62
C SER A 82 -3.57 9.25 -7.52
N TYR A 83 -2.34 9.26 -7.03
CA TYR A 83 -1.54 8.07 -6.76
C TYR A 83 -2.11 7.20 -5.62
N LEU A 84 -3.01 7.72 -4.78
CA LEU A 84 -3.38 7.07 -3.51
C LEU A 84 -4.01 5.68 -3.71
N GLY A 85 -4.96 5.56 -4.65
CA GLY A 85 -5.61 4.28 -4.95
C GLY A 85 -4.62 3.18 -5.29
N PRO A 86 -3.85 3.30 -6.39
CA PRO A 86 -2.88 2.27 -6.77
C PRO A 86 -1.78 2.08 -5.70
N PHE A 87 -1.34 3.15 -5.04
CA PHE A 87 -0.32 3.05 -3.98
C PHE A 87 -0.77 2.18 -2.81
N TRP A 88 -2.00 2.37 -2.34
CA TRP A 88 -2.52 1.60 -1.20
C TRP A 88 -2.99 0.20 -1.59
N SER A 89 -3.46 0.02 -2.82
CA SER A 89 -3.70 -1.31 -3.40
C SER A 89 -2.41 -2.14 -3.42
N ALA A 90 -1.28 -1.54 -3.82
CA ALA A 90 0.01 -2.21 -3.77
C ALA A 90 0.46 -2.53 -2.34
N ARG A 91 0.32 -1.59 -1.41
CA ARG A 91 0.68 -1.80 0.01
C ARG A 91 -0.08 -2.96 0.63
N ILE A 92 -1.40 -3.02 0.44
CA ILE A 92 -2.21 -4.05 1.10
C ILE A 92 -1.95 -5.43 0.49
N ASN A 93 -1.80 -5.54 -0.83
CA ASN A 93 -1.44 -6.81 -1.47
C ASN A 93 -0.04 -7.29 -1.12
N SER A 94 0.88 -6.39 -0.75
CA SER A 94 2.23 -6.76 -0.29
C SER A 94 2.22 -7.42 1.10
N MET A 95 1.12 -7.31 1.85
CA MET A 95 0.99 -7.95 3.17
C MET A 95 0.65 -9.45 3.09
N LEU A 96 0.30 -9.96 1.90
CA LEU A 96 -0.03 -11.37 1.70
C LEU A 96 1.18 -12.27 2.02
N ASP A 97 2.34 -11.89 1.49
CA ASP A 97 3.63 -12.50 1.77
C ASP A 97 4.73 -11.42 1.60
N PRO A 98 5.20 -10.80 2.71
CA PRO A 98 6.23 -9.77 2.65
C PRO A 98 7.58 -10.26 2.11
N GLU A 99 7.83 -11.57 2.09
CA GLU A 99 9.08 -12.15 1.59
C GLU A 99 9.02 -12.51 0.09
N SER A 100 7.81 -12.57 -0.46
CA SER A 100 7.55 -12.91 -1.86
C SER A 100 6.80 -11.80 -2.59
N PRO A 101 7.48 -11.05 -3.48
CA PRO A 101 6.82 -10.00 -4.24
C PRO A 101 5.81 -10.60 -5.23
N ASN A 102 4.70 -9.89 -5.47
CA ASN A 102 3.59 -10.33 -6.31
C ASN A 102 3.30 -9.33 -7.44
N ASP A 103 2.74 -9.86 -8.52
CA ASP A 103 2.50 -9.08 -9.74
C ASP A 103 1.43 -8.00 -9.54
N ILE A 104 0.46 -8.21 -8.64
CA ILE A 104 -0.57 -7.20 -8.33
C ILE A 104 0.09 -5.96 -7.76
N SER A 105 0.93 -6.10 -6.73
CA SER A 105 1.61 -4.98 -6.10
C SER A 105 2.60 -4.31 -7.06
N MET A 106 3.27 -5.08 -7.92
CA MET A 106 4.14 -4.53 -8.96
C MET A 106 3.37 -3.65 -9.95
N GLN A 107 2.24 -4.13 -10.47
CA GLN A 107 1.38 -3.36 -11.38
C GLN A 107 0.87 -2.08 -10.73
N GLN A 108 0.41 -2.18 -9.48
CA GLN A 108 -0.18 -1.06 -8.76
C GLN A 108 0.86 -0.03 -8.33
N TYR A 109 2.06 -0.42 -7.87
CA TYR A 109 3.14 0.54 -7.65
C TYR A 109 3.65 1.18 -8.93
N THR A 110 3.63 0.47 -10.06
CA THR A 110 3.94 1.05 -11.38
C THR A 110 2.96 2.15 -11.74
N GLU A 111 1.66 1.89 -11.61
CA GLU A 111 0.62 2.88 -11.86
C GLU A 111 0.71 4.06 -10.88
N SER A 112 0.97 3.80 -9.60
CA SER A 112 1.22 4.86 -8.61
C SER A 112 2.40 5.74 -8.99
N LEU A 113 3.53 5.14 -9.39
CA LEU A 113 4.72 5.86 -9.81
C LEU A 113 4.44 6.77 -11.03
N LYS A 114 3.67 6.27 -12.00
CA LYS A 114 3.20 7.05 -13.15
C LYS A 114 2.35 8.24 -12.72
N ARG A 115 1.39 8.05 -11.82
CA ARG A 115 0.55 9.15 -11.28
C ARG A 115 1.31 10.16 -10.42
N LEU A 116 2.51 9.80 -9.97
CA LEU A 116 3.43 10.68 -9.26
C LEU A 116 4.33 11.50 -10.21
N GLU A 117 4.29 11.28 -11.52
CA GLU A 117 5.06 12.08 -12.48
C GLU A 117 4.68 13.56 -12.40
N GLY A 118 5.68 14.44 -12.50
CA GLY A 118 5.49 15.91 -12.43
C GLY A 118 5.13 16.47 -11.06
N LYS A 119 4.90 15.65 -10.02
CA LYS A 119 4.73 16.15 -8.64
C LYS A 119 6.06 16.67 -8.08
N ASP A 120 6.01 17.56 -7.10
CA ASP A 120 7.23 18.09 -6.46
C ASP A 120 7.93 17.05 -5.57
N GLU A 121 9.05 17.45 -4.97
CA GLU A 121 9.93 16.61 -4.16
C GLU A 121 9.30 16.10 -2.85
N SER A 122 8.23 16.73 -2.35
CA SER A 122 7.50 16.24 -1.16
C SER A 122 6.91 14.82 -1.35
N TYR A 123 6.80 14.40 -2.61
CA TYR A 123 6.37 13.07 -3.01
C TYR A 123 7.51 12.06 -3.19
N ASN A 124 8.78 12.46 -3.01
CA ASN A 124 9.93 11.57 -3.20
C ASN A 124 9.88 10.34 -2.29
N SER A 125 9.37 10.48 -1.05
CA SER A 125 9.16 9.32 -0.16
C SER A 125 8.25 8.26 -0.76
N LYS A 126 7.22 8.66 -1.53
CA LYS A 126 6.25 7.75 -2.15
C LYS A 126 6.84 7.11 -3.40
N ARG A 127 7.62 7.87 -4.17
CA ARG A 127 8.39 7.36 -5.33
C ARG A 127 9.42 6.33 -4.87
N VAL A 128 10.18 6.64 -3.83
CA VAL A 128 11.17 5.75 -3.23
C VAL A 128 10.52 4.43 -2.83
N GLU A 129 9.36 4.44 -2.19
CA GLU A 129 8.66 3.21 -1.83
C GLU A 129 8.26 2.36 -3.05
N CYS A 130 7.67 2.99 -4.08
CA CYS A 130 7.33 2.29 -5.33
C CYS A 130 8.58 1.66 -5.98
N LEU A 131 9.65 2.45 -6.09
CA LEU A 131 10.92 2.03 -6.71
C LEU A 131 11.61 0.93 -5.89
N ARG A 132 11.59 1.00 -4.55
CA ARG A 132 12.12 -0.04 -3.67
C ARG A 132 11.39 -1.36 -3.85
N TYR A 133 10.06 -1.33 -4.02
CA TYR A 133 9.31 -2.53 -4.34
C TYR A 133 9.74 -3.12 -5.67
N MET A 134 9.90 -2.30 -6.72
CA MET A 134 10.37 -2.76 -8.03
C MET A 134 11.78 -3.38 -7.93
N THR A 135 12.68 -2.73 -7.20
CA THR A 135 14.03 -3.26 -6.92
C THR A 135 13.97 -4.66 -6.30
N PHE A 136 13.15 -4.84 -5.27
CA PHE A 136 12.95 -6.13 -4.61
C PHE A 136 12.28 -7.18 -5.51
N TYR A 137 11.24 -6.77 -6.24
CA TYR A 137 10.51 -7.62 -7.19
C TYR A 137 11.44 -8.24 -8.23
N TYR A 138 12.25 -7.41 -8.91
CA TYR A 138 13.19 -7.91 -9.91
C TYR A 138 14.33 -8.71 -9.29
N PHE A 139 14.80 -8.34 -8.10
CA PHE A 139 15.82 -9.11 -7.39
C PHE A 139 15.36 -10.55 -7.13
N LYS A 140 14.13 -10.73 -6.66
CA LYS A 140 13.54 -12.04 -6.37
C LYS A 140 13.22 -12.87 -7.62
N LYS A 141 13.18 -12.25 -8.80
CA LYS A 141 13.03 -12.90 -10.10
C LYS A 141 14.35 -13.10 -10.84
N ASP A 142 15.49 -12.91 -10.15
CA ASP A 142 16.84 -12.99 -10.69
C ASP A 142 17.12 -12.05 -11.88
N ASP A 143 16.27 -11.03 -12.07
CA ASP A 143 16.48 -9.97 -13.05
C ASP A 143 17.32 -8.85 -12.43
N TYR A 144 18.60 -9.15 -12.26
CA TYR A 144 19.56 -8.26 -11.60
C TYR A 144 19.82 -6.98 -12.38
N THR A 145 19.62 -6.99 -13.70
CA THR A 145 19.75 -5.79 -14.54
C THR A 145 18.67 -4.78 -14.16
N ASN A 146 17.40 -5.20 -14.14
CA ASN A 146 16.31 -4.30 -13.74
C ASN A 146 16.39 -3.97 -12.25
N SER A 147 16.70 -4.94 -11.40
CA SER A 147 16.86 -4.71 -9.96
C SER A 147 17.87 -3.59 -9.66
N LEU A 148 19.05 -3.64 -10.29
CA LEU A 148 20.07 -2.60 -10.16
C LEU A 148 19.58 -1.25 -10.69
N ALA A 149 18.95 -1.23 -11.87
CA ALA A 149 18.46 0.01 -12.48
C ALA A 149 17.43 0.72 -11.58
N TYR A 150 16.52 -0.03 -10.94
CA TYR A 150 15.59 0.56 -9.97
C TYR A 150 16.28 0.95 -8.66
N ALA A 151 17.26 0.18 -8.19
CA ALA A 151 18.02 0.54 -6.98
C ALA A 151 18.77 1.87 -7.17
N GLU A 152 19.33 2.14 -8.35
CA GLU A 152 19.98 3.41 -8.66
C GLU A 152 18.98 4.58 -8.67
N LYS A 153 17.76 4.38 -9.17
CA LYS A 153 16.69 5.37 -9.06
C LYS A 153 16.30 5.64 -7.61
N VAL A 154 16.28 4.62 -6.75
CA VAL A 154 16.07 4.80 -5.30
C VAL A 154 17.18 5.67 -4.71
N LEU A 155 18.45 5.34 -4.98
CA LEU A 155 19.60 6.05 -4.43
C LEU A 155 19.71 7.50 -4.94
N ALA A 156 19.21 7.80 -6.14
CA ALA A 156 19.12 9.17 -6.63
C ALA A 156 18.16 10.04 -5.80
N LEU A 157 17.08 9.45 -5.25
CA LEU A 157 16.09 10.15 -4.44
C LEU A 157 16.35 10.04 -2.92
N SER A 158 17.01 8.96 -2.50
CA SER A 158 17.33 8.64 -1.11
C SER A 158 18.70 7.97 -1.04
N PRO A 159 19.80 8.75 -1.03
CA PRO A 159 21.17 8.23 -1.12
C PRO A 159 21.57 7.24 -0.03
N ASN A 160 20.90 7.29 1.13
CA ASN A 160 21.17 6.42 2.28
C ASN A 160 20.17 5.25 2.40
N ASP A 161 19.44 4.91 1.33
CA ASP A 161 18.52 3.77 1.37
C ASP A 161 19.27 2.45 1.56
N GLY A 162 18.95 1.73 2.64
CA GLY A 162 19.66 0.51 3.02
C GLY A 162 19.47 -0.64 2.03
N LEU A 163 18.25 -0.84 1.54
CA LEU A 163 17.94 -1.93 0.60
C LEU A 163 18.67 -1.71 -0.74
N ALA A 164 18.53 -0.51 -1.31
CA ALA A 164 19.14 -0.19 -2.59
C ALA A 164 20.67 -0.23 -2.53
N SER A 165 21.25 0.26 -1.43
CA SER A 165 22.70 0.19 -1.18
C SER A 165 23.19 -1.27 -1.12
N GLN A 166 22.46 -2.13 -0.39
CA GLN A 166 22.81 -3.55 -0.28
C GLN A 166 22.73 -4.26 -1.63
N ILE A 167 21.65 -4.05 -2.40
CA ILE A 167 21.49 -4.67 -3.73
C ILE A 167 22.61 -4.22 -4.68
N LYS A 168 22.91 -2.91 -4.73
CA LYS A 168 24.02 -2.41 -5.56
C LYS A 168 25.35 -3.08 -5.20
N ASN A 169 25.63 -3.24 -3.90
CA ASN A 169 26.85 -3.90 -3.42
C ASN A 169 26.90 -5.39 -3.79
N VAL A 170 25.81 -6.13 -3.56
CA VAL A 170 25.73 -7.56 -3.91
C VAL A 170 25.93 -7.77 -5.41
N LEU A 171 25.21 -7.01 -6.24
CA LEU A 171 25.27 -7.16 -7.70
C LEU A 171 26.61 -6.73 -8.30
N SER A 172 27.32 -5.77 -7.69
CA SER A 172 28.69 -5.41 -8.10
C SER A 172 29.70 -6.54 -7.91
N LYS A 173 29.45 -7.45 -6.97
CA LYS A 173 30.31 -8.61 -6.68
C LYS A 173 30.01 -9.80 -7.60
N LEU A 174 28.77 -9.95 -8.07
CA LEU A 174 28.38 -11.01 -9.02
C LEU A 174 28.90 -10.77 -10.44
N LYS A 175 29.27 -9.52 -10.79
CA LYS A 175 29.85 -9.15 -12.08
C LYS A 175 31.38 -9.30 -12.14
N LYS A 176 32.02 -9.74 -11.05
CA LYS A 176 33.46 -10.04 -10.96
C LYS A 176 33.65 -11.55 -11.00
#